data_AF-A0A0J9SH56-F1
#
_entry.id   AF-A0A0J9SH56-F1
#
_cell.length_a   1.000
_cell.length_b   1.000
_cell.length_c   1.000
_cell.angle_alpha   90.00
_cell.angle_beta   90.00
_cell.angle_gamma   90.00
#
_symmetry.space_group_name_H-M   'P 1'
#
loop_
_entity.id
_entity.type
_entity.pdbx_description
1 polymer ?
#
loop_
_entity_poly.entity_id
_entity_poly.type
_entity_poly.pdbx_seq_one_letter_code
_entity_poly.pdbx_strand_id
1 'polypeptide(L)'
;MKLFFFSFALVYLLLVNNVNCLFKNLISGFYCNEENCYGILGVSETASVSEIRSAYHRHLTNLKNNYDSEKKKKIVKAYTVLANKRTRKYYDYYLKNPNSILNVIYFLFYCVFKLIKVIIALVIIGFLLCGFQYVNNKYQMKRRVQKLSKNKAFKKEVQNRIGLQHPDFRTYEMAMKRKVEEDIEVEVAHEMGLISNKRDEQFAFSDLIIVKLLILPKQIICYVLWNVKWLIKYHILNDEYDESDKLYITRKCLNIPAHRWDALSEEDKKMLLKKQLWVKEIQEEFFEEQREKERLSKISSAKYKKQVRMKKKGSSFNYND
;
A
#
# COMPACT_ATOMS: atom_id res chain seq x y z
N MET A 1 48.41 1.06 -15.73
CA MET A 1 47.44 -0.07 -15.71
C MET A 1 47.64 -1.07 -14.56
N LYS A 2 48.85 -1.32 -14.03
CA LYS A 2 49.05 -2.29 -12.91
C LYS A 2 48.53 -1.84 -11.53
N LEU A 3 48.49 -0.52 -11.24
CA LEU A 3 47.99 0.03 -9.96
C LEU A 3 46.45 -0.05 -9.82
N PHE A 4 45.70 0.11 -10.91
CA PHE A 4 44.24 -0.01 -10.91
C PHE A 4 43.78 -1.45 -10.71
N PHE A 5 44.51 -2.44 -11.25
CA PHE A 5 44.20 -3.86 -11.05
C PHE A 5 44.38 -4.29 -9.57
N PHE A 6 45.41 -3.78 -8.90
CA PHE A 6 45.63 -4.02 -7.47
C PHE A 6 44.57 -3.37 -6.59
N SER A 7 44.12 -2.16 -6.95
CA SER A 7 43.03 -1.46 -6.25
C SER A 7 41.68 -2.17 -6.41
N PHE A 8 41.35 -2.70 -7.60
CA PHE A 8 40.13 -3.48 -7.80
C PHE A 8 40.18 -4.84 -7.10
N ALA A 9 41.32 -5.52 -7.08
CA ALA A 9 41.50 -6.77 -6.34
C ALA A 9 41.39 -6.55 -4.81
N LEU A 10 41.93 -5.45 -4.29
CA LEU A 10 41.88 -5.11 -2.87
C LEU A 10 40.47 -4.68 -2.44
N VAL A 11 39.76 -3.90 -3.26
CA VAL A 11 38.35 -3.53 -3.04
C VAL A 11 37.44 -4.76 -3.17
N TYR A 12 37.69 -5.65 -4.12
CA TYR A 12 36.97 -6.93 -4.24
C TYR A 12 37.22 -7.84 -3.03
N LEU A 13 38.46 -7.96 -2.55
CA LEU A 13 38.79 -8.73 -1.33
C LEU A 13 38.15 -8.13 -0.07
N LEU A 14 38.14 -6.79 0.06
CA LEU A 14 37.48 -6.09 1.17
C LEU A 14 35.95 -6.23 1.12
N LEU A 15 35.35 -6.19 -0.08
CA LEU A 15 33.91 -6.42 -0.26
C LEU A 15 33.54 -7.88 0.00
N VAL A 16 34.27 -8.86 -0.53
CA VAL A 16 34.00 -10.29 -0.34
C VAL A 16 34.19 -10.72 1.11
N ASN A 17 35.22 -10.23 1.81
CA ASN A 17 35.43 -10.53 3.23
C ASN A 17 34.36 -9.90 4.13
N ASN A 18 33.96 -8.65 3.86
CA ASN A 18 32.88 -8.01 4.62
C ASN A 18 31.53 -8.69 4.37
N VAL A 19 31.27 -9.13 3.13
CA VAL A 19 30.05 -9.84 2.76
C VAL A 19 30.00 -11.22 3.43
N ASN A 20 31.09 -11.98 3.45
CA ASN A 20 31.16 -13.27 4.16
C ASN A 20 30.97 -13.11 5.68
N CYS A 21 31.53 -12.05 6.28
CA CYS A 21 31.34 -11.74 7.69
C CYS A 21 29.88 -11.34 8.00
N LEU A 22 29.27 -10.51 7.15
CA LEU A 22 27.86 -10.13 7.25
C LEU A 22 26.94 -11.35 7.15
N PHE A 23 27.18 -12.24 6.18
CA PHE A 23 26.39 -13.46 6.02
C PHE A 23 26.58 -14.42 7.19
N LYS A 24 27.81 -14.55 7.72
CA LYS A 24 28.07 -15.37 8.91
C LYS A 24 27.28 -14.87 10.13
N ASN A 25 27.28 -13.55 10.36
CA ASN A 25 26.50 -12.93 11.44
C ASN A 25 24.98 -13.03 11.23
N LEU A 26 24.53 -12.96 9.97
CA LEU A 26 23.12 -13.11 9.62
C LEU A 26 22.64 -14.56 9.82
N ILE A 27 23.47 -15.55 9.46
CA ILE A 27 23.18 -16.98 9.59
C ILE A 27 23.23 -17.42 11.07
N SER A 28 24.25 -16.99 11.83
CA SER A 28 24.29 -17.22 13.28
C SER A 28 23.07 -16.55 13.94
N GLY A 29 22.76 -15.32 13.53
CA GLY A 29 21.56 -14.56 13.88
C GLY A 29 20.24 -15.23 13.53
N PHE A 30 20.20 -16.11 12.52
CA PHE A 30 19.02 -16.89 12.19
C PHE A 30 18.83 -18.09 13.12
N TYR A 31 19.91 -18.77 13.49
CA TYR A 31 19.91 -19.89 14.41
C TYR A 31 19.96 -19.42 15.87
N CYS A 32 20.83 -19.96 16.72
CA CYS A 32 20.90 -19.63 18.13
C CYS A 32 22.06 -18.67 18.48
N ASN A 33 22.42 -17.81 17.52
CA ASN A 33 23.57 -16.91 17.61
C ASN A 33 24.86 -17.71 17.85
N GLU A 34 25.54 -17.45 18.97
CA GLU A 34 26.77 -18.13 19.40
C GLU A 34 26.49 -19.41 20.21
N GLU A 35 25.28 -19.59 20.72
CA GLU A 35 24.89 -20.76 21.51
C GLU A 35 24.37 -21.88 20.60
N ASN A 36 24.58 -23.14 21.00
CA ASN A 36 24.02 -24.28 20.29
C ASN A 36 22.52 -24.44 20.63
N CYS A 37 21.66 -24.54 19.62
CA CYS A 37 20.21 -24.73 19.81
C CYS A 37 19.87 -26.03 20.58
N TYR A 38 20.67 -27.09 20.40
CA TYR A 38 20.55 -28.32 21.17
C TYR A 38 20.90 -28.09 22.65
N GLY A 39 21.94 -27.29 22.91
CA GLY A 39 22.36 -26.89 24.25
C GLY A 39 21.31 -26.05 24.98
N ILE A 40 20.69 -25.09 24.28
CA ILE A 40 19.62 -24.26 24.87
C ILE A 40 18.42 -25.10 25.34
N LEU A 41 18.05 -26.13 24.57
CA LEU A 41 16.96 -27.03 24.97
C LEU A 41 17.40 -28.18 25.87
N GLY A 42 18.70 -28.45 25.99
CA GLY A 42 19.23 -29.56 26.76
C GLY A 42 18.91 -30.93 26.15
N VAL A 43 18.92 -31.04 24.82
CA VAL A 43 18.59 -32.27 24.08
C VAL A 43 19.73 -32.66 23.15
N SER A 44 19.87 -33.95 22.83
CA SER A 44 20.94 -34.43 21.95
C SER A 44 20.65 -34.15 20.46
N GLU A 45 21.68 -34.21 19.63
CA GLU A 45 21.55 -34.12 18.16
C GLU A 45 20.71 -35.25 17.55
N THR A 46 20.59 -36.40 18.23
CA THR A 46 19.77 -37.54 17.80
C THR A 46 18.35 -37.53 18.38
N ALA A 47 18.02 -36.52 19.19
CA ALA A 47 16.74 -36.45 19.89
C ALA A 47 15.54 -36.45 18.93
N SER A 48 14.46 -37.14 19.31
CA SER A 48 13.23 -37.20 18.52
C SER A 48 12.47 -35.86 18.56
N VAL A 49 11.54 -35.64 17.60
CA VAL A 49 10.72 -34.40 17.58
C VAL A 49 9.84 -34.30 18.83
N SER A 50 9.38 -35.43 19.36
CA SER A 50 8.62 -35.50 20.61
C SER A 50 9.47 -35.10 21.82
N GLU A 51 10.72 -35.56 21.90
CA GLU A 51 11.66 -35.16 22.96
C GLU A 51 11.94 -33.65 22.93
N ILE A 52 12.22 -33.10 21.73
CA ILE A 52 12.44 -31.65 21.54
C ILE A 52 11.23 -30.85 21.98
N ARG A 53 10.01 -31.31 21.63
CA ARG A 53 8.76 -30.67 22.05
C ARG A 53 8.55 -30.74 23.56
N SER A 54 8.83 -31.88 24.18
CA SER A 54 8.73 -32.07 25.63
C SER A 54 9.72 -31.19 26.39
N ALA A 55 10.97 -31.10 25.91
CA ALA A 55 11.99 -30.24 26.49
C ALA A 55 11.59 -28.75 26.40
N TYR A 56 11.07 -28.31 25.26
CA TYR A 56 10.55 -26.95 25.07
C TYR A 56 9.44 -26.60 26.08
N HIS A 57 8.47 -27.49 26.27
CA HIS A 57 7.40 -27.27 27.25
C HIS A 57 7.90 -27.23 28.69
N ARG A 58 8.87 -28.08 29.05
CA ARG A 58 9.51 -28.07 30.37
C ARG A 58 10.18 -26.73 30.67
N HIS A 59 10.96 -26.21 29.72
CA HIS A 59 11.61 -24.90 29.84
C HIS A 59 10.61 -23.76 29.99
N LEU A 60 9.51 -23.78 29.22
CA LEU A 60 8.45 -22.76 29.35
C LEU A 60 7.74 -22.81 30.70
N THR A 61 7.50 -24.01 31.25
CA THR A 61 6.86 -24.15 32.57
C THR A 61 7.78 -23.61 33.67
N ASN A 62 9.07 -23.90 33.61
CA ASN A 62 10.05 -23.38 34.58
C ASN A 62 10.16 -21.84 34.52
N LEU A 63 10.03 -21.26 33.33
CA LEU A 63 10.01 -19.80 33.12
C LEU A 63 8.76 -19.10 33.67
N LYS A 64 7.66 -19.82 33.95
CA LYS A 64 6.46 -19.19 34.55
C LYS A 64 6.73 -18.66 35.96
N ASN A 65 7.66 -19.29 36.69
CA ASN A 65 7.99 -18.91 38.06
C ASN A 65 8.98 -17.73 38.12
N ASN A 66 9.78 -17.52 37.08
CA ASN A 66 10.75 -16.42 36.97
C ASN A 66 10.79 -15.92 35.52
N TYR A 67 9.94 -14.93 35.22
CA TYR A 67 9.69 -14.48 33.86
C TYR A 67 10.87 -13.67 33.31
N ASP A 68 11.58 -14.26 32.36
CA ASP A 68 12.64 -13.60 31.59
C ASP A 68 12.31 -13.64 30.10
N SER A 69 12.07 -12.46 29.52
CA SER A 69 11.71 -12.28 28.11
C SER A 69 12.83 -12.69 27.16
N GLU A 70 14.10 -12.45 27.53
CA GLU A 70 15.24 -12.79 26.68
C GLU A 70 15.48 -14.30 26.65
N LYS A 71 15.47 -14.95 27.82
CA LYS A 71 15.57 -16.42 27.89
C LYS A 71 14.42 -17.08 27.14
N LYS A 72 13.20 -16.57 27.29
CA LYS A 72 12.04 -17.06 26.53
C LYS A 72 12.27 -16.94 25.02
N LYS A 73 12.78 -15.81 24.53
CA LYS A 73 13.11 -15.63 23.10
C LYS A 73 14.15 -16.65 22.63
N LYS A 74 15.22 -16.90 23.39
CA LYS A 74 16.25 -17.90 23.06
C LYS A 74 15.66 -19.32 22.95
N ILE A 75 14.86 -19.72 23.95
CA ILE A 75 14.21 -21.05 23.97
C ILE A 75 13.24 -21.23 22.80
N VAL A 76 12.40 -20.22 22.53
CA VAL A 76 11.48 -20.25 21.38
C VAL A 76 12.27 -20.35 20.08
N LYS A 77 13.36 -19.60 19.93
CA LYS A 77 14.21 -19.63 18.74
C LYS A 77 14.83 -21.02 18.54
N ALA A 78 15.45 -21.60 19.57
CA ALA A 78 16.01 -22.95 19.52
C ALA A 78 14.96 -24.00 19.12
N TYR A 79 13.77 -23.93 19.73
CA TYR A 79 12.66 -24.80 19.35
C TYR A 79 12.23 -24.60 17.89
N THR A 80 12.09 -23.36 17.41
CA THR A 80 11.66 -23.10 16.02
C THR A 80 12.63 -23.67 14.98
N VAL A 81 13.93 -23.63 15.27
CA VAL A 81 14.98 -24.21 14.41
C VAL A 81 14.89 -25.74 14.41
N LEU A 82 14.76 -26.36 15.59
CA LEU A 82 14.83 -27.81 15.78
C LEU A 82 13.50 -28.54 15.50
N ALA A 83 12.36 -27.87 15.64
CA ALA A 83 11.03 -28.47 15.48
C ALA A 83 10.72 -28.89 14.04
N ASN A 84 11.23 -28.16 13.05
CA ASN A 84 11.00 -28.47 11.65
C ASN A 84 12.17 -29.29 11.07
N LYS A 85 11.85 -30.47 10.52
CA LYS A 85 12.82 -31.41 9.97
C LYS A 85 13.75 -30.79 8.91
N ARG A 86 13.25 -29.86 8.09
CA ARG A 86 14.06 -29.17 7.07
C ARG A 86 15.06 -28.20 7.70
N THR A 87 14.61 -27.35 8.62
CA THR A 87 15.49 -26.36 9.27
C THR A 87 16.52 -27.04 10.18
N ARG A 88 16.12 -28.12 10.88
CA ARG A 88 17.03 -28.97 11.65
C ARG A 88 18.13 -29.56 10.78
N LYS A 89 17.78 -30.14 9.62
CA LYS A 89 18.78 -30.68 8.67
C LYS A 89 19.80 -29.62 8.23
N TYR A 90 19.35 -28.39 7.95
CA TYR A 90 20.26 -27.29 7.60
C TYR A 90 21.14 -26.88 8.78
N TYR A 91 20.58 -26.86 10.00
CA TYR A 91 21.33 -26.56 11.20
C TYR A 91 22.40 -27.62 11.51
N ASP A 92 22.07 -28.91 11.40
CA ASP A 92 23.02 -30.01 11.61
C ASP A 92 24.16 -29.97 10.59
N TYR A 93 23.85 -29.61 9.33
CA TYR A 93 24.88 -29.40 8.30
C TYR A 93 25.73 -28.16 8.58
N TYR A 94 25.14 -27.08 9.11
CA TYR A 94 25.83 -25.88 9.54
C TYR A 94 26.84 -26.13 10.66
N LEU A 95 26.45 -26.91 11.69
CA LEU A 95 27.35 -27.28 12.79
C LEU A 95 28.59 -28.03 12.29
N LYS A 96 28.44 -28.89 11.28
CA LYS A 96 29.55 -29.67 10.71
C LYS A 96 30.41 -28.87 9.74
N ASN A 97 29.82 -27.88 9.04
CA ASN A 97 30.48 -27.15 7.96
C ASN A 97 30.23 -25.63 8.04
N PRO A 98 30.71 -24.93 9.09
CA PRO A 98 30.36 -23.53 9.34
C PRO A 98 30.78 -22.58 8.22
N ASN A 99 31.87 -22.87 7.50
CA ASN A 99 32.41 -22.02 6.43
C ASN A 99 31.94 -22.42 5.02
N SER A 100 31.01 -23.37 4.89
CA SER A 100 30.54 -23.82 3.57
C SER A 100 29.56 -22.83 2.94
N ILE A 101 29.81 -22.45 1.68
CA ILE A 101 28.91 -21.61 0.86
C ILE A 101 27.52 -22.25 0.73
N LEU A 102 27.43 -23.59 0.78
CA LEU A 102 26.16 -24.30 0.69
C LEU A 102 25.18 -23.92 1.81
N ASN A 103 25.67 -23.56 3.01
CA ASN A 103 24.81 -23.06 4.08
C ASN A 103 24.16 -21.74 3.73
N VAL A 104 24.93 -20.82 3.15
CA VAL A 104 24.43 -19.52 2.69
C VAL A 104 23.35 -19.74 1.63
N ILE A 105 23.59 -20.65 0.68
CA ILE A 105 22.62 -21.00 -0.36
C ILE A 105 21.33 -21.59 0.23
N TYR A 106 21.42 -22.56 1.16
CA TYR A 106 20.24 -23.14 1.81
C TYR A 106 19.44 -22.13 2.62
N PHE A 107 20.13 -21.23 3.33
CA PHE A 107 19.51 -20.13 4.06
C PHE A 107 18.77 -19.17 3.11
N LEU A 108 19.41 -18.77 1.99
CA LEU A 108 18.78 -17.93 0.97
C LEU A 108 17.53 -18.61 0.38
N PHE A 109 17.61 -19.90 0.03
CA PHE A 109 16.43 -20.64 -0.44
C PHE A 109 15.31 -20.65 0.61
N TYR A 110 15.63 -20.91 1.88
CA TYR A 110 14.64 -20.86 2.96
C TYR A 110 13.95 -19.49 3.05
N CYS A 111 14.72 -18.39 2.99
CA CYS A 111 14.20 -17.03 2.99
C CYS A 111 13.29 -16.77 1.77
N VAL A 112 13.73 -17.16 0.58
CA VAL A 112 12.96 -17.03 -0.66
C VAL A 112 11.65 -17.82 -0.58
N PHE A 113 11.66 -19.06 -0.11
CA PHE A 113 10.44 -19.86 0.08
C PHE A 113 9.48 -19.20 1.08
N LYS A 114 10.00 -18.62 2.16
CA LYS A 114 9.18 -17.90 3.15
C LYS A 114 8.56 -16.64 2.53
N LEU A 115 9.32 -15.88 1.75
CA LEU A 115 8.84 -14.72 1.01
C LEU A 115 7.78 -15.11 -0.02
N ILE A 116 7.99 -16.19 -0.79
CA ILE A 116 7.01 -16.70 -1.76
C ILE A 116 5.69 -17.03 -1.07
N LYS A 117 5.71 -17.70 0.10
CA LYS A 117 4.49 -17.98 0.86
C LYS A 117 3.73 -16.70 1.25
N VAL A 118 4.45 -15.66 1.68
CA VAL A 118 3.84 -14.36 2.01
C VAL A 118 3.26 -13.72 0.75
N ILE A 119 3.99 -13.74 -0.37
CA ILE A 119 3.52 -13.19 -1.65
C ILE A 119 2.25 -13.91 -2.11
N ILE A 120 2.20 -15.25 -2.06
CA ILE A 120 1.00 -16.03 -2.40
C ILE A 120 -0.18 -15.63 -1.51
N ALA A 121 0.03 -15.49 -0.20
CA ALA A 121 -1.02 -15.06 0.72
C ALA A 121 -1.55 -13.66 0.37
N LEU A 122 -0.65 -12.71 0.05
CA LEU A 122 -1.04 -11.36 -0.38
C LEU A 122 -1.79 -11.36 -1.71
N VAL A 123 -1.39 -12.20 -2.66
CA VAL A 123 -2.09 -12.35 -3.95
C VAL A 123 -3.51 -12.88 -3.73
N ILE A 124 -3.69 -13.89 -2.88
CA ILE A 124 -5.01 -14.44 -2.53
C ILE A 124 -5.90 -13.33 -1.91
N ILE A 125 -5.35 -12.55 -0.97
CA ILE A 125 -6.07 -11.41 -0.37
C ILE A 125 -6.45 -10.38 -1.44
N GLY A 126 -5.53 -10.07 -2.36
CA GLY A 126 -5.78 -9.18 -3.49
C GLY A 126 -6.93 -9.66 -4.38
N PHE A 127 -6.99 -10.96 -4.68
CA PHE A 127 -8.11 -11.55 -5.43
C PHE A 127 -9.44 -11.47 -4.68
N LEU A 128 -9.44 -11.73 -3.37
CA LEU A 128 -10.65 -11.57 -2.54
C LEU A 128 -11.16 -10.13 -2.54
N LEU A 129 -10.26 -9.15 -2.44
CA LEU A 129 -10.61 -7.73 -2.51
C LEU A 129 -11.17 -7.34 -3.88
N CYS A 130 -10.59 -7.85 -4.98
CA CYS A 130 -11.14 -7.66 -6.33
C CYS A 130 -12.55 -8.26 -6.46
N GLY A 131 -12.78 -9.46 -5.91
CA GLY A 131 -14.11 -10.08 -5.88
C GLY A 131 -15.11 -9.25 -5.09
N PHE A 132 -14.71 -8.75 -3.92
CA PHE A 132 -15.55 -7.86 -3.11
C PHE A 132 -15.87 -6.55 -3.83
N GLN A 133 -14.89 -5.94 -4.50
CA GLN A 133 -15.10 -4.73 -5.31
C GLN A 133 -16.10 -4.98 -6.45
N TYR A 134 -15.99 -6.10 -7.15
CA TYR A 134 -16.92 -6.48 -8.21
C TYR A 134 -18.36 -6.61 -7.68
N VAL A 135 -18.55 -7.34 -6.59
CA VAL A 135 -19.88 -7.51 -5.96
C VAL A 135 -20.45 -6.17 -5.48
N ASN A 136 -19.62 -5.35 -4.83
CA ASN A 136 -20.02 -4.03 -4.37
C ASN A 136 -20.42 -3.12 -5.54
N ASN A 137 -19.65 -3.10 -6.63
CA ASN A 137 -19.98 -2.31 -7.81
C ASN A 137 -21.30 -2.78 -8.44
N LYS A 138 -21.50 -4.10 -8.59
CA LYS A 138 -22.76 -4.67 -9.07
C LYS A 138 -23.95 -4.25 -8.20
N TYR A 139 -23.80 -4.32 -6.88
CA TYR A 139 -24.82 -3.88 -5.93
C TYR A 139 -25.12 -2.37 -6.05
N GLN A 140 -24.08 -1.54 -6.15
CA GLN A 140 -24.24 -0.09 -6.30
C GLN A 140 -24.94 0.27 -7.60
N MET A 141 -24.64 -0.42 -8.71
CA MET A 141 -25.34 -0.21 -9.98
C MET A 141 -26.82 -0.56 -9.87
N LYS A 142 -27.15 -1.74 -9.33
CA LYS A 142 -28.54 -2.13 -9.08
C LYS A 142 -29.29 -1.08 -8.26
N ARG A 143 -28.66 -0.54 -7.21
CA ARG A 143 -29.25 0.51 -6.37
C ARG A 143 -29.44 1.84 -7.11
N ARG A 144 -28.55 2.21 -8.02
CA ARG A 144 -28.70 3.42 -8.85
C ARG A 144 -29.85 3.26 -9.83
N VAL A 145 -29.89 2.14 -10.56
CA VAL A 145 -30.97 1.82 -11.50
C VAL A 145 -32.32 1.77 -10.79
N GLN A 146 -32.41 1.17 -9.61
CA GLN A 146 -33.63 1.17 -8.79
C GLN A 146 -34.12 2.57 -8.37
N LYS A 147 -33.23 3.56 -8.28
CA LYS A 147 -33.65 4.95 -8.06
C LYS A 147 -34.17 5.58 -9.34
N LEU A 148 -33.57 5.25 -10.48
CA LEU A 148 -33.99 5.72 -11.81
C LEU A 148 -35.32 5.09 -12.24
N SER A 149 -35.58 3.83 -11.90
CA SER A 149 -36.83 3.12 -12.22
C SER A 149 -38.08 3.72 -11.57
N LYS A 150 -37.91 4.60 -10.56
CA LYS A 150 -38.99 5.41 -9.99
C LYS A 150 -39.43 6.55 -10.91
N ASN A 151 -38.58 6.97 -11.84
CA ASN A 151 -38.91 8.01 -12.81
C ASN A 151 -39.78 7.44 -13.94
N LYS A 152 -40.91 8.11 -14.21
CA LYS A 152 -41.87 7.70 -15.25
C LYS A 152 -41.27 7.73 -16.65
N ALA A 153 -40.42 8.72 -16.96
CA ALA A 153 -39.79 8.86 -18.27
C ALA A 153 -38.85 7.67 -18.56
N PHE A 154 -38.05 7.29 -17.56
CA PHE A 154 -37.15 6.14 -17.63
C PHE A 154 -37.92 4.84 -17.82
N LYS A 155 -38.98 4.60 -17.02
CA LYS A 155 -39.81 3.38 -17.14
C LYS A 155 -40.47 3.25 -18.51
N LYS A 156 -40.90 4.36 -19.11
CA LYS A 156 -41.50 4.37 -20.46
C LYS A 156 -40.49 3.92 -21.51
N GLU A 157 -39.25 4.40 -21.44
CA GLU A 157 -38.22 4.02 -22.39
C GLU A 157 -37.80 2.56 -22.23
N VAL A 158 -37.67 2.07 -21.01
CA VAL A 158 -37.38 0.65 -20.75
C VAL A 158 -38.45 -0.26 -21.38
N GLN A 159 -39.73 0.08 -21.23
CA GLN A 159 -40.82 -0.70 -21.83
C GLN A 159 -40.83 -0.62 -23.36
N ASN A 160 -40.49 0.53 -23.93
CA ASN A 160 -40.33 0.69 -25.38
C ASN A 160 -39.22 -0.23 -25.90
N ARG A 161 -38.05 -0.24 -25.25
CA ARG A 161 -36.92 -1.10 -25.60
C ARG A 161 -37.24 -2.59 -25.46
N ILE A 162 -37.92 -3.00 -24.39
CA ILE A 162 -38.40 -4.38 -24.22
C ILE A 162 -39.31 -4.78 -25.39
N GLY A 163 -40.27 -3.93 -25.76
CA GLY A 163 -41.19 -4.21 -26.86
C GLY A 163 -40.52 -4.33 -28.24
N LEU A 164 -39.42 -3.61 -28.46
CA LEU A 164 -38.65 -3.63 -29.70
C LEU A 164 -37.69 -4.83 -29.78
N GLN A 165 -36.92 -5.09 -28.72
CA GLN A 165 -35.89 -6.13 -28.70
C GLN A 165 -36.44 -7.53 -28.38
N HIS A 166 -37.52 -7.61 -27.60
CA HIS A 166 -38.12 -8.87 -27.15
C HIS A 166 -39.64 -8.88 -27.38
N PRO A 167 -40.11 -9.06 -28.62
CA PRO A 167 -41.55 -9.10 -28.94
C PRO A 167 -42.29 -10.22 -28.18
N ASP A 168 -41.61 -11.35 -27.94
CA ASP A 168 -42.13 -12.50 -27.19
C ASP A 168 -41.91 -12.39 -25.67
N PHE A 169 -41.55 -11.21 -25.13
CA PHE A 169 -41.24 -11.05 -23.71
C PHE A 169 -42.34 -11.61 -22.78
N ARG A 170 -43.61 -11.61 -23.21
CA ARG A 170 -44.74 -12.14 -22.43
C ARG A 170 -44.73 -13.67 -22.26
N THR A 171 -44.14 -14.43 -23.18
CA THR A 171 -44.09 -15.91 -23.11
C THR A 171 -42.88 -16.42 -22.32
N TYR A 172 -41.92 -15.55 -22.00
CA TYR A 172 -40.71 -15.94 -21.27
C TYR A 172 -41.02 -16.43 -19.85
N GLU A 173 -40.20 -17.36 -19.37
CA GLU A 173 -40.17 -17.80 -17.98
C GLU A 173 -39.81 -16.63 -17.06
N MET A 174 -40.32 -16.63 -15.82
CA MET A 174 -40.15 -15.51 -14.87
C MET A 174 -38.68 -15.17 -14.58
N ALA A 175 -37.80 -16.17 -14.52
CA ALA A 175 -36.38 -15.94 -14.31
C ALA A 175 -35.72 -15.23 -15.49
N MET A 176 -36.12 -15.58 -16.72
CA MET A 176 -35.62 -14.95 -17.94
C MET A 176 -36.17 -13.53 -18.10
N LYS A 177 -37.46 -13.32 -17.81
CA LYS A 177 -38.07 -11.97 -17.81
C LYS A 177 -37.32 -10.99 -16.93
N ARG A 178 -37.01 -11.38 -15.70
CA ARG A 178 -36.27 -10.54 -14.75
C ARG A 178 -34.87 -10.19 -15.24
N LYS A 179 -34.15 -11.14 -15.84
CA LYS A 179 -32.81 -10.88 -16.39
C LYS A 179 -32.86 -9.90 -17.56
N VAL A 180 -33.75 -10.15 -18.51
CA VAL A 180 -33.92 -9.28 -19.69
C VAL A 180 -34.33 -7.86 -19.27
N GLU A 181 -35.25 -7.73 -18.31
CA GLU A 181 -35.64 -6.41 -17.77
C GLU A 181 -34.46 -5.72 -17.05
N GLU A 182 -33.71 -6.44 -16.19
CA GLU A 182 -32.52 -5.88 -15.52
C GLU A 182 -31.43 -5.43 -16.51
N ASP A 183 -31.18 -6.21 -17.57
CA ASP A 183 -30.17 -5.90 -18.60
C ASP A 183 -30.56 -4.65 -19.41
N ILE A 184 -31.84 -4.55 -19.83
CA ILE A 184 -32.36 -3.38 -20.56
C ILE A 184 -32.42 -2.14 -19.69
N GLU A 185 -32.80 -2.26 -18.41
CA GLU A 185 -32.77 -1.13 -17.47
C GLU A 185 -31.36 -0.53 -17.34
N VAL A 186 -30.32 -1.37 -17.30
CA VAL A 186 -28.93 -0.93 -17.26
C VAL A 186 -28.55 -0.24 -18.57
N GLU A 187 -28.87 -0.83 -19.73
CA GLU A 187 -28.56 -0.27 -21.06
C GLU A 187 -29.20 1.12 -21.24
N VAL A 188 -30.49 1.25 -20.96
CA VAL A 188 -31.23 2.52 -21.07
C VAL A 188 -30.66 3.58 -20.13
N ALA A 189 -30.25 3.18 -18.92
CA ALA A 189 -29.66 4.12 -17.96
C ALA A 189 -28.29 4.67 -18.43
N HIS A 190 -27.53 3.89 -19.21
CA HIS A 190 -26.31 4.33 -19.86
C HIS A 190 -26.59 5.24 -21.06
N GLU A 191 -27.50 4.87 -21.95
CA GLU A 191 -27.85 5.67 -23.14
C GLU A 191 -28.41 7.05 -22.79
N MET A 192 -29.24 7.14 -21.76
CA MET A 192 -29.78 8.42 -21.28
C MET A 192 -28.75 9.30 -20.56
N GLY A 193 -27.52 8.82 -20.37
CA GLY A 193 -26.47 9.51 -19.62
C GLY A 193 -26.78 9.71 -18.12
N LEU A 194 -27.82 9.03 -17.60
CA LEU A 194 -28.24 9.10 -16.19
C LEU A 194 -27.24 8.37 -15.28
N ILE A 195 -26.52 7.40 -15.84
CA ILE A 195 -25.33 6.80 -15.26
C ILE A 195 -24.14 7.27 -16.09
N SER A 196 -23.53 8.37 -15.70
CA SER A 196 -22.33 8.88 -16.37
C SER A 196 -21.12 7.96 -16.11
N ASN A 197 -20.39 7.62 -17.17
CA ASN A 197 -19.12 6.88 -17.20
C ASN A 197 -17.96 7.49 -16.40
N LYS A 198 -18.18 8.43 -15.47
CA LYS A 198 -17.08 9.04 -14.69
C LYS A 198 -16.34 8.04 -13.77
N ARG A 199 -16.87 6.82 -13.62
CA ARG A 199 -16.21 5.66 -12.99
C ARG A 199 -16.24 4.39 -13.85
N ASP A 200 -16.79 4.48 -15.06
CA ASP A 200 -16.99 3.35 -15.98
C ASP A 200 -16.32 3.64 -17.34
N GLU A 201 -15.23 4.41 -17.35
CA GLU A 201 -14.19 4.16 -18.37
C GLU A 201 -13.77 2.71 -18.13
N GLN A 202 -14.22 1.82 -19.02
CA GLN A 202 -13.95 0.38 -19.09
C GLN A 202 -13.01 -0.10 -18.00
N PHE A 203 -13.50 -0.86 -17.00
CA PHE A 203 -12.71 -1.57 -15.98
C PHE A 203 -11.24 -1.72 -16.39
N ALA A 204 -10.45 -0.66 -16.17
CA ALA A 204 -9.12 -0.65 -16.74
C ALA A 204 -8.38 -1.63 -15.87
N PHE A 205 -7.55 -2.51 -16.43
CA PHE A 205 -6.71 -3.37 -15.60
C PHE A 205 -5.94 -2.54 -14.55
N SER A 206 -5.64 -1.27 -14.85
CA SER A 206 -5.15 -0.21 -13.97
C SER A 206 -5.92 -0.02 -12.65
N ASP A 207 -7.24 -0.22 -12.63
CA ASP A 207 -8.08 0.04 -11.46
C ASP A 207 -8.19 -1.13 -10.49
N LEU A 208 -7.77 -2.32 -10.89
CA LEU A 208 -7.68 -3.47 -10.01
C LEU A 208 -6.70 -3.17 -8.87
N ILE A 209 -7.11 -3.47 -7.64
CA ILE A 209 -6.25 -3.28 -6.45
C ILE A 209 -4.91 -3.98 -6.64
N ILE A 210 -4.91 -5.16 -7.25
CA ILE A 210 -3.69 -5.93 -7.50
C ILE A 210 -2.72 -5.14 -8.39
N VAL A 211 -3.21 -4.53 -9.45
CA VAL A 211 -2.37 -3.75 -10.38
C VAL A 211 -1.85 -2.49 -9.70
N LYS A 212 -2.70 -1.78 -8.92
CA LYS A 212 -2.25 -0.67 -8.08
C LYS A 212 -1.18 -1.11 -7.09
N LEU A 213 -1.36 -2.24 -6.42
CA LEU A 213 -0.41 -2.78 -5.44
C LEU A 213 0.93 -3.17 -6.07
N LEU A 214 0.95 -3.62 -7.32
CA LEU A 214 2.17 -3.89 -8.07
C LEU A 214 2.87 -2.62 -8.58
N ILE A 215 2.13 -1.57 -8.91
CA ILE A 215 2.67 -0.29 -9.40
C ILE A 215 3.13 0.61 -8.24
N LEU A 216 2.51 0.51 -7.07
CA LEU A 216 2.81 1.33 -5.88
C LEU A 216 4.31 1.34 -5.50
N PRO A 217 5.04 0.20 -5.44
CA PRO A 217 6.47 0.21 -5.15
C PRO A 217 7.26 1.07 -6.12
N LYS A 218 6.96 0.97 -7.42
CA LYS A 218 7.60 1.80 -8.45
C LYS A 218 7.33 3.28 -8.20
N GLN A 219 6.08 3.65 -7.91
CA GLN A 219 5.70 5.04 -7.62
C GLN A 219 6.40 5.58 -6.38
N ILE A 220 6.48 4.79 -5.31
CA ILE A 220 7.17 5.15 -4.07
C ILE A 220 8.66 5.35 -4.35
N ILE A 221 9.31 4.43 -5.07
CA ILE A 221 10.74 4.56 -5.40
C ILE A 221 10.99 5.80 -6.25
N CYS A 222 10.22 6.02 -7.31
CA CYS A 222 10.34 7.23 -8.13
C CYS A 222 10.14 8.50 -7.30
N TYR A 223 9.16 8.51 -6.39
CA TYR A 223 8.93 9.63 -5.49
C TYR A 223 10.10 9.86 -4.53
N VAL A 224 10.63 8.81 -3.91
CA VAL A 224 11.79 8.91 -3.02
C VAL A 224 13.02 9.42 -3.77
N LEU A 225 13.31 8.88 -4.95
CA LEU A 225 14.42 9.34 -5.79
C LEU A 225 14.27 10.81 -6.19
N TRP A 226 13.04 11.24 -6.52
CA TRP A 226 12.74 12.63 -6.81
C TRP A 226 12.98 13.54 -5.60
N ASN A 227 12.56 13.13 -4.40
CA ASN A 227 12.81 13.88 -3.16
C ASN A 227 14.30 13.94 -2.81
N VAL A 228 15.04 12.84 -2.97
CA VAL A 228 16.50 12.81 -2.74
C VAL A 228 17.21 13.74 -3.72
N LYS A 229 16.83 13.73 -5.00
CA LYS A 229 17.34 14.69 -6.00
C LYS A 229 17.10 16.13 -5.56
N TRP A 230 15.88 16.44 -5.12
CA TRP A 230 15.53 17.77 -4.62
C TRP A 230 16.32 18.17 -3.38
N LEU A 231 16.51 17.26 -2.42
CA LEU A 231 17.30 17.51 -1.22
C LEU A 231 18.76 17.85 -1.57
N ILE A 232 19.36 17.07 -2.47
CA ILE A 232 20.74 17.30 -2.90
C ILE A 232 20.85 18.63 -3.66
N LYS A 233 19.98 18.84 -4.66
CA LYS A 233 20.05 20.01 -5.54
C LYS A 233 19.74 21.32 -4.82
N TYR A 234 18.69 21.37 -4.01
CA TYR A 234 18.18 22.62 -3.43
C TYR A 234 18.62 22.88 -1.99
N HIS A 235 18.87 21.84 -1.20
CA HIS A 235 19.28 22.04 0.21
C HIS A 235 20.78 21.87 0.44
N ILE A 236 21.47 21.02 -0.32
CA ILE A 236 22.92 20.79 -0.15
C ILE A 236 23.71 21.67 -1.11
N LEU A 237 23.34 21.68 -2.40
CA LEU A 237 24.02 22.46 -3.43
C LEU A 237 23.57 23.92 -3.50
N ASN A 238 22.41 24.26 -2.89
CA ASN A 238 21.81 25.60 -2.94
C ASN A 238 21.62 26.14 -4.37
N ASP A 239 21.34 25.26 -5.34
CA ASP A 239 21.03 25.68 -6.71
C ASP A 239 19.68 26.41 -6.79
N GLU A 240 19.49 27.25 -7.81
CA GLU A 240 18.19 27.85 -8.09
C GLU A 240 17.17 26.82 -8.61
N TYR A 241 15.89 26.99 -8.26
CA TYR A 241 14.81 26.13 -8.76
C TYR A 241 14.70 26.19 -10.29
N ASP A 242 14.64 25.00 -10.91
CA ASP A 242 14.39 24.87 -12.35
C ASP A 242 12.98 25.36 -12.68
N GLU A 243 12.73 25.76 -13.93
CA GLU A 243 11.40 26.24 -14.35
C GLU A 243 10.29 25.20 -14.09
N SER A 244 10.57 23.91 -14.33
CA SER A 244 9.64 22.80 -14.04
C SER A 244 9.32 22.68 -12.54
N ASP A 245 10.31 22.94 -11.68
CA ASP A 245 10.19 22.82 -10.24
C ASP A 245 9.47 24.04 -9.66
N LYS A 246 9.70 25.24 -10.23
CA LYS A 246 8.92 26.46 -9.97
C LYS A 246 7.43 26.26 -10.32
N LEU A 247 7.12 25.65 -11.47
CA LEU A 247 5.75 25.29 -11.86
C LEU A 247 5.13 24.31 -10.86
N TYR A 248 5.87 23.28 -10.46
CA TYR A 248 5.40 22.29 -9.48
C TYR A 248 5.06 22.94 -8.13
N ILE A 249 5.95 23.77 -7.58
CA ILE A 249 5.76 24.45 -6.30
C ILE A 249 4.55 25.38 -6.38
N THR A 250 4.46 26.19 -7.44
CA THR A 250 3.35 27.13 -7.64
C THR A 250 2.01 26.39 -7.68
N ARG A 251 1.91 25.31 -8.46
CA ARG A 251 0.70 24.47 -8.51
C ARG A 251 0.33 23.89 -7.13
N LYS A 252 1.34 23.42 -6.39
CA LYS A 252 1.16 22.84 -5.05
C LYS A 252 0.69 23.88 -4.04
N CYS A 253 1.27 25.08 -4.04
CA CYS A 253 0.86 26.19 -3.16
C CYS A 253 -0.58 26.63 -3.42
N LEU A 254 -0.99 26.66 -4.69
CA LEU A 254 -2.35 27.02 -5.10
C LEU A 254 -3.37 25.88 -4.90
N ASN A 255 -2.92 24.69 -4.48
CA ASN A 255 -3.75 23.49 -4.30
C ASN A 255 -4.57 23.11 -5.55
N ILE A 256 -3.98 23.28 -6.74
CA ILE A 256 -4.64 22.96 -8.02
C ILE A 256 -4.36 21.48 -8.38
N PRO A 257 -5.42 20.66 -8.59
CA PRO A 257 -5.26 19.28 -9.06
C PRO A 257 -4.51 19.22 -10.40
N ALA A 258 -3.68 18.18 -10.61
CA ALA A 258 -2.84 18.06 -11.80
C ALA A 258 -3.64 18.19 -13.11
N HIS A 259 -4.72 17.43 -13.28
CA HIS A 259 -5.58 17.49 -14.46
C HIS A 259 -6.09 18.90 -14.79
N ARG A 260 -6.39 19.71 -13.76
CA ARG A 260 -6.88 21.07 -13.95
C ARG A 260 -5.74 22.01 -14.32
N TRP A 261 -4.57 21.81 -13.72
CA TRP A 261 -3.37 22.56 -14.05
C TRP A 261 -2.92 22.31 -15.49
N ASP A 262 -2.98 21.06 -15.94
CA ASP A 262 -2.56 20.68 -17.29
C ASP A 262 -3.50 21.25 -18.36
N ALA A 263 -4.78 21.44 -18.01
CA ALA A 263 -5.78 22.07 -18.88
C ALA A 263 -5.70 23.61 -18.94
N LEU A 264 -4.88 24.26 -18.11
CA LEU A 264 -4.66 25.71 -18.18
C LEU A 264 -3.81 26.06 -19.40
N SER A 265 -4.07 27.23 -19.98
CA SER A 265 -3.23 27.80 -21.04
C SER A 265 -1.82 28.12 -20.51
N GLU A 266 -0.83 28.16 -21.41
CA GLU A 266 0.54 28.50 -21.02
C GLU A 266 0.65 29.96 -20.55
N GLU A 267 -0.21 30.84 -21.07
CA GLU A 267 -0.34 32.23 -20.64
C GLU A 267 -0.82 32.33 -19.19
N ASP A 268 -1.83 31.54 -18.81
CA ASP A 268 -2.35 31.47 -17.45
C ASP A 268 -1.28 30.92 -16.49
N LYS A 269 -0.57 29.86 -16.89
CA LYS A 269 0.53 29.30 -16.10
C LYS A 269 1.63 30.35 -15.87
N LYS A 270 2.01 31.11 -16.91
CA LYS A 270 2.98 32.21 -16.79
C LYS A 270 2.48 33.32 -15.87
N MET A 271 1.19 33.67 -15.93
CA MET A 271 0.60 34.67 -15.02
C MET A 271 0.66 34.20 -13.56
N LEU A 272 0.44 32.91 -13.30
CA LEU A 272 0.56 32.33 -11.96
C LEU A 272 2.03 32.28 -11.48
N LEU A 273 2.98 32.01 -12.38
CA LEU A 273 4.41 32.05 -12.06
C LEU A 273 4.91 33.45 -11.67
N LYS A 274 4.28 34.53 -12.15
CA LYS A 274 4.62 35.91 -11.73
C LYS A 274 4.47 36.13 -10.23
N LYS A 275 3.69 35.29 -9.53
CA LYS A 275 3.55 35.34 -8.07
C LYS A 275 4.77 34.82 -7.32
N GLN A 276 5.73 34.17 -7.99
CA GLN A 276 7.00 33.72 -7.42
C GLN A 276 6.86 32.91 -6.12
N LEU A 277 5.84 32.05 -6.05
CA LEU A 277 5.49 31.27 -4.84
C LEU A 277 6.54 30.22 -4.43
N TRP A 278 7.65 30.11 -5.16
CA TRP A 278 8.82 29.32 -4.77
C TRP A 278 9.78 30.07 -3.85
N VAL A 279 9.62 31.39 -3.71
CA VAL A 279 10.35 32.19 -2.73
C VAL A 279 9.65 32.05 -1.38
N LYS A 280 10.39 31.63 -0.36
CA LYS A 280 9.84 31.28 0.96
C LYS A 280 9.07 32.42 1.62
N GLU A 281 9.59 33.64 1.54
CA GLU A 281 8.97 34.84 2.12
C GLU A 281 7.60 35.14 1.49
N ILE A 282 7.53 35.16 0.15
CA ILE A 282 6.29 35.38 -0.60
C ILE A 282 5.29 34.22 -0.38
N GLN A 283 5.80 33.01 -0.26
CA GLN A 283 4.99 31.83 0.03
C GLN A 283 4.34 31.92 1.42
N GLU A 284 5.08 32.36 2.44
CA GLU A 284 4.57 32.55 3.79
C GLU A 284 3.49 33.63 3.84
N GLU A 285 3.73 34.78 3.21
CA GLU A 285 2.75 35.87 3.07
C GLU A 285 1.47 35.38 2.36
N PHE A 286 1.61 34.64 1.27
CA PHE A 286 0.48 34.06 0.54
C PHE A 286 -0.34 33.11 1.42
N PHE A 287 0.31 32.25 2.21
CA PHE A 287 -0.40 31.35 3.11
C PHE A 287 -1.08 32.09 4.26
N GLU A 288 -0.50 33.18 4.75
CA GLU A 288 -1.14 34.06 5.74
C GLU A 288 -2.39 34.73 5.18
N GLU A 289 -2.31 35.29 3.96
CA GLU A 289 -3.45 35.90 3.29
C GLU A 289 -4.59 34.89 3.08
N GLN A 290 -4.27 33.66 2.67
CA GLN A 290 -5.26 32.60 2.49
C GLN A 290 -5.88 32.17 3.83
N ARG A 291 -5.09 32.06 4.91
CA ARG A 291 -5.60 31.77 6.25
C ARG A 291 -6.54 32.87 6.74
N GLU A 292 -6.21 34.13 6.50
CA GLU A 292 -7.05 35.26 6.92
C GLU A 292 -8.36 35.32 6.10
N LYS A 293 -8.30 35.09 4.79
CA LYS A 293 -9.53 34.96 3.95
C LYS A 293 -10.42 33.81 4.42
N GLU A 294 -9.84 32.66 4.74
CA GLU A 294 -10.60 31.54 5.33
C GLU A 294 -11.20 31.90 6.69
N ARG A 295 -10.45 32.58 7.54
CA ARG A 295 -10.94 33.03 8.85
C ARG A 295 -12.10 34.02 8.69
N LEU A 296 -11.97 35.03 7.83
CA LEU A 296 -13.00 36.01 7.56
C LEU A 296 -14.26 35.39 6.95
N SER A 297 -14.12 34.46 6.00
CA SER A 297 -15.25 33.72 5.43
C SER A 297 -15.94 32.80 6.45
N LYS A 298 -15.17 32.15 7.34
CA LYS A 298 -15.73 31.40 8.47
C LYS A 298 -16.51 32.33 9.40
N ILE A 299 -15.94 33.47 9.79
CA ILE A 299 -16.59 34.47 10.67
C ILE A 299 -17.85 35.05 10.04
N SER A 300 -17.84 35.30 8.73
CA SER A 300 -18.99 35.87 8.02
C SER A 300 -20.14 34.89 7.85
N SER A 301 -19.86 33.58 7.85
CA SER A 301 -20.86 32.52 7.68
C SER A 301 -21.94 32.53 8.76
N ALA A 302 -23.21 32.38 8.34
CA ALA A 302 -24.35 32.34 9.25
C ALA A 302 -24.28 31.17 10.24
N LYS A 303 -23.77 30.00 9.80
CA LYS A 303 -23.61 28.79 10.61
C LYS A 303 -22.60 29.00 11.75
N TYR A 304 -21.48 29.67 11.48
CA TYR A 304 -20.48 30.02 12.50
C TYR A 304 -21.02 31.05 13.49
N LYS A 305 -21.70 32.10 13.02
CA LYS A 305 -22.36 33.08 13.89
C LYS A 305 -23.40 32.42 14.81
N LYS A 306 -24.18 31.45 14.30
CA LYS A 306 -25.12 30.64 15.08
C LYS A 306 -24.38 29.82 16.15
N GLN A 307 -23.27 29.17 15.79
CA GLN A 307 -22.43 28.42 16.73
C GLN A 307 -21.96 29.30 17.90
N VAL A 308 -21.42 30.48 17.61
CA VAL A 308 -20.94 31.42 18.64
C VAL A 308 -22.08 31.85 19.56
N ARG A 309 -23.28 32.13 19.04
CA ARG A 309 -24.47 32.45 19.86
C ARG A 309 -24.89 31.29 20.76
N MET A 310 -24.88 30.06 20.26
CA MET A 310 -25.24 28.86 21.03
C MET A 310 -24.23 28.58 22.14
N LYS A 311 -22.93 28.72 21.85
CA LYS A 311 -21.86 28.59 22.85
C LYS A 311 -22.00 29.62 23.97
N LYS A 312 -22.35 30.88 23.65
CA LYS A 312 -22.65 31.92 24.65
C LYS A 312 -23.85 31.57 25.53
N LYS A 313 -24.80 30.77 25.03
CA LYS A 313 -25.98 30.28 25.78
C LYS A 313 -25.71 28.98 26.55
N GLY A 314 -24.46 28.50 26.62
CA GLY A 314 -24.11 27.26 27.31
C GLY A 314 -24.49 25.98 26.57
N SER A 315 -24.91 26.06 25.30
CA SER A 315 -25.28 24.91 24.48
C SER A 315 -24.18 24.57 23.48
N SER A 316 -23.85 23.27 23.34
CA SER A 316 -22.87 22.80 22.37
C SER A 316 -23.50 22.66 20.98
N PHE A 317 -23.03 23.46 20.03
CA PHE A 317 -23.28 23.28 18.60
C PHE A 317 -21.93 23.15 17.91
N ASN A 318 -21.76 22.16 17.05
CA ASN A 318 -20.55 21.96 16.29
C ASN A 318 -20.77 22.46 14.85
N TYR A 319 -19.86 23.30 14.35
CA TYR A 319 -19.95 23.84 12.99
C TYR A 319 -19.65 22.79 11.92
N ASN A 320 -18.87 21.76 12.28
CA ASN A 320 -18.44 20.69 11.38
C ASN A 320 -19.41 19.49 11.33
N ASP A 321 -20.38 19.44 12.24
CA ASP A 321 -21.53 18.53 12.17
C ASP A 321 -22.65 19.19 11.35
#